data_AF-A0A9N9G1N1-F1
#
_entry.id   AF-A0A9N9G1N1-F1
#
_cell.length_a   1.000
_cell.length_b   1.000
_cell.length_c   1.000
_cell.angle_alpha   90.00
_cell.angle_beta   90.00
_cell.angle_gamma   90.00
#
_symmetry.space_group_name_H-M   'P 1'
#
loop_
_entity.id
_entity.type
_entity.pdbx_description
1 polymer ?
#
loop_
_entity_poly.entity_id
_entity_poly.type
_entity_poly.pdbx_seq_one_letter_code
_entity_poly.pdbx_strand_id
1 'polypeptide(L)'
;MTTTKPTKSIQVQIVPNNQVIEVVRQLTYDPLYKKDDVIQITVTTVPRARLEIASIVSIIQYSCDIVLSNIVNDVSIDFSKVRIPFSWPNKTIREILFANHDSPIALELVSRDCRLALFRKNDHNRRDDWYDQIKNWRKDLPLRFHLMLNELVENVSAHAQLEESRFCFTTGLLFAHKKLYYVVADSGVGLRGSLREAIVTEAKDLASRACALHLTRPQFTSKGIDRGHQGVGLFITSELAQMNQGYLEILSGLQEYEQRDNTVMRVRGITEWKGTMVHGAINLDKEFNYRQAMKLFSDPSRLANDRFLVCQIHLNVYGQRTLRTRELCEEIIRDLELAVERSPKIILDFSDIDEISQAFRGFLKQFVVRNSKIQIMIMVPP
;
A
#
# COMPACT_ATOMS: atom_id res chain seq x y z
N MET A 1 -2.06 -3.81 -37.54
CA MET A 1 -2.61 -3.31 -36.26
C MET A 1 -2.50 -1.80 -36.30
N THR A 2 -3.64 -1.11 -36.38
CA THR A 2 -3.69 0.35 -36.36
C THR A 2 -3.35 0.83 -34.95
N THR A 3 -2.15 1.33 -34.76
CA THR A 3 -1.78 2.08 -33.56
C THR A 3 -2.70 3.29 -33.48
N THR A 4 -3.74 3.21 -32.65
CA THR A 4 -4.62 4.34 -32.38
C THR A 4 -3.79 5.45 -31.77
N LYS A 5 -3.77 6.60 -32.45
CA LYS A 5 -3.03 7.78 -31.99
C LYS A 5 -3.53 8.17 -30.59
N PRO A 6 -2.65 8.46 -29.62
CA PRO A 6 -3.06 8.87 -28.29
C PRO A 6 -3.98 10.10 -28.36
N THR A 7 -5.08 10.06 -27.62
CA THR A 7 -6.02 11.19 -27.48
C THR A 7 -5.71 12.02 -26.24
N LYS A 8 -5.02 11.42 -25.26
CA LYS A 8 -4.61 12.02 -23.99
C LYS A 8 -3.17 11.65 -23.68
N SER A 9 -2.50 12.47 -22.87
CA SER A 9 -1.13 12.18 -22.41
C SER A 9 -0.93 12.59 -20.96
N ILE A 10 -0.23 11.75 -20.20
CA ILE A 10 0.18 12.00 -18.82
C ILE A 10 1.71 11.96 -18.76
N GLN A 11 2.31 12.97 -18.15
CA GLN A 11 3.75 12.99 -17.89
C GLN A 11 3.97 12.62 -16.43
N VAL A 12 4.66 11.51 -16.19
CA VAL A 12 5.00 11.05 -14.84
C VAL A 12 6.49 11.25 -14.63
N GLN A 13 6.83 12.06 -13.63
CA GLN A 13 8.19 12.30 -13.18
C GLN A 13 8.46 11.50 -11.90
N ILE A 14 9.47 10.64 -11.96
CA ILE A 14 9.99 9.91 -10.80
C ILE A 14 11.00 10.81 -10.11
N VAL A 15 10.64 11.27 -8.91
CA VAL A 15 11.45 12.13 -8.05
C VAL A 15 12.30 11.33 -7.07
N PRO A 16 13.25 11.93 -6.30
CA PRO A 16 14.13 11.13 -5.43
C PRO A 16 13.47 10.66 -4.12
N ASN A 17 12.54 11.43 -3.57
CA ASN A 17 11.93 11.20 -2.26
C ASN A 17 10.44 10.90 -2.41
N ASN A 18 9.91 9.95 -1.64
CA ASN A 18 8.49 9.55 -1.64
C ASN A 18 7.97 9.25 -3.06
N GLN A 19 8.76 8.52 -3.85
CA GLN A 19 8.51 8.35 -5.29
C GLN A 19 7.13 7.79 -5.60
N VAL A 20 6.70 6.79 -4.83
CA VAL A 20 5.39 6.16 -4.99
C VAL A 20 4.26 7.17 -4.82
N ILE A 21 4.28 7.93 -3.73
CA ILE A 21 3.25 8.95 -3.46
C ILE A 21 3.24 10.05 -4.50
N GLU A 22 4.40 10.51 -4.94
CA GLU A 22 4.48 11.52 -6.00
C GLU A 22 4.03 10.98 -7.36
N VAL A 23 4.27 9.71 -7.64
CA VAL A 23 3.71 9.04 -8.83
C VAL A 23 2.19 8.95 -8.71
N VAL A 24 1.65 8.48 -7.59
CA VAL A 24 0.19 8.39 -7.35
C VAL A 24 -0.49 9.75 -7.48
N ARG A 25 0.13 10.82 -6.97
CA ARG A 25 -0.36 12.21 -7.12
C ARG A 25 -0.43 12.67 -8.58
N GLN A 26 0.45 12.17 -9.44
CA GLN A 26 0.46 12.49 -10.87
C GLN A 26 -0.51 11.60 -11.68
N LEU A 27 -0.97 10.50 -11.11
CA LEU A 27 -1.91 9.55 -11.71
C LEU A 27 -3.35 9.80 -11.23
N THR A 28 -3.80 11.05 -11.29
CA THR A 28 -5.17 11.40 -10.92
C THR A 28 -6.16 11.01 -12.02
N TYR A 29 -7.33 10.53 -11.61
CA TYR A 29 -8.44 10.32 -12.53
C TYR A 29 -8.88 11.65 -13.18
N ASP A 30 -8.89 11.71 -14.52
CA ASP A 30 -9.48 12.84 -15.26
C ASP A 30 -10.98 12.58 -15.43
N PRO A 31 -11.87 13.40 -14.84
CA PRO A 31 -13.31 13.24 -15.00
C PRO A 31 -13.80 13.42 -16.45
N LEU A 32 -12.94 13.94 -17.35
CA LEU A 32 -13.23 14.11 -18.76
C LEU A 32 -12.79 12.93 -19.62
N TYR A 33 -12.29 11.84 -19.03
CA TYR A 33 -12.00 10.62 -19.78
C TYR A 33 -13.25 10.06 -20.44
N LYS A 34 -13.08 9.58 -21.67
CA LYS A 34 -14.11 8.98 -22.51
C LYS A 34 -13.73 7.57 -22.88
N LYS A 35 -14.75 6.73 -23.12
CA LYS A 35 -14.58 5.31 -23.47
C LYS A 35 -13.66 5.07 -24.67
N ASP A 36 -13.57 6.02 -25.60
CA ASP A 36 -12.73 5.92 -26.81
C ASP A 36 -11.32 6.52 -26.61
N ASP A 37 -11.01 7.06 -25.43
CA ASP A 37 -9.71 7.66 -25.16
C ASP A 37 -8.59 6.61 -25.15
N VAL A 38 -7.46 6.99 -25.74
CA VAL A 38 -6.20 6.26 -25.66
C VAL A 38 -5.21 7.14 -24.94
N ILE A 39 -4.81 6.71 -23.74
CA ILE A 39 -3.87 7.46 -22.89
C ILE A 39 -2.45 7.03 -23.21
N GLN A 40 -1.55 7.99 -23.39
CA GLN A 40 -0.11 7.75 -23.35
C GLN A 40 0.48 8.25 -22.03
N ILE A 41 1.11 7.36 -21.26
CA ILE A 41 1.87 7.71 -20.06
C ILE A 41 3.35 7.72 -20.43
N THR A 42 3.98 8.90 -20.41
CA THR A 42 5.43 9.02 -20.59
C THR A 42 6.08 9.15 -19.22
N VAL A 43 7.01 8.26 -18.93
CA VAL A 43 7.71 8.22 -17.65
C VAL A 43 9.10 8.78 -17.81
N THR A 44 9.50 9.64 -16.87
CA THR A 44 10.83 10.25 -16.82
C THR A 44 11.38 10.20 -15.41
N THR A 45 12.69 10.34 -15.26
CA THR A 45 13.36 10.34 -13.96
C THR A 45 14.11 11.65 -13.81
N VAL A 46 13.91 12.36 -12.70
CA VAL A 46 14.73 13.55 -12.41
C VAL A 46 16.15 13.14 -12.04
N PRO A 47 17.16 14.02 -12.20
CA PRO A 47 18.54 13.68 -11.88
C PRO A 47 18.68 13.07 -10.48
N ARG A 48 19.44 11.95 -10.40
CA ARG A 48 19.75 11.20 -9.16
C ARG A 48 18.59 10.43 -8.52
N ALA A 49 17.37 10.50 -9.05
CA ALA A 49 16.31 9.62 -8.57
C ALA A 49 16.65 8.16 -8.89
N ARG A 50 16.56 7.29 -7.89
CA ARG A 50 16.78 5.85 -8.01
C ARG A 50 15.45 5.16 -8.10
N LEU A 51 15.19 4.44 -9.18
CA LEU A 51 13.89 3.86 -9.43
C LEU A 51 13.42 2.92 -8.30
N GLU A 52 12.29 3.23 -7.70
CA GLU A 52 11.55 2.28 -6.87
C GLU A 52 10.66 1.40 -7.75
N ILE A 53 10.75 0.07 -7.58
CA ILE A 53 9.91 -0.87 -8.33
C ILE A 53 8.42 -0.64 -8.06
N ALA A 54 8.07 -0.19 -6.85
CA ALA A 54 6.72 0.19 -6.46
C ALA A 54 6.16 1.34 -7.30
N SER A 55 6.99 2.31 -7.71
CA SER A 55 6.55 3.40 -8.60
C SER A 55 6.18 2.88 -10.00
N ILE A 56 6.94 1.92 -10.55
CA ILE A 56 6.60 1.30 -11.83
C ILE A 56 5.31 0.49 -11.71
N VAL A 57 5.20 -0.30 -10.64
CA VAL A 57 4.00 -1.09 -10.36
C VAL A 57 2.78 -0.19 -10.16
N SER A 58 2.93 0.97 -9.53
CA SER A 58 1.85 1.97 -9.39
C SER A 58 1.31 2.41 -10.75
N ILE A 59 2.20 2.73 -11.70
CA ILE A 59 1.84 3.16 -13.05
C ILE A 59 1.10 2.04 -13.79
N ILE A 60 1.62 0.81 -13.72
CA ILE A 60 1.01 -0.35 -14.38
C ILE A 60 -0.36 -0.65 -13.78
N GLN A 61 -0.48 -0.69 -12.45
CA GLN A 61 -1.72 -1.02 -11.76
C GLN A 61 -2.80 0.03 -12.00
N TYR A 62 -2.46 1.32 -11.94
CA TYR A 62 -3.36 2.41 -12.34
C TYR A 62 -3.83 2.24 -13.79
N SER A 63 -2.91 1.95 -14.71
CA SER A 63 -3.27 1.77 -16.11
C SER A 63 -4.22 0.58 -16.33
N CYS A 64 -4.04 -0.50 -15.56
CA CYS A 64 -4.95 -1.64 -15.59
C CYS A 64 -6.34 -1.26 -15.06
N ASP A 65 -6.41 -0.50 -13.95
CA ASP A 65 -7.68 -0.04 -13.37
C ASP A 65 -8.51 0.79 -14.36
N ILE A 66 -7.88 1.75 -15.08
CA ILE A 66 -8.63 2.56 -16.05
C ILE A 66 -9.11 1.72 -17.24
N VAL A 67 -8.30 0.79 -17.75
CA VAL A 67 -8.72 -0.08 -18.86
C VAL A 67 -9.85 -1.01 -18.42
N LEU A 68 -9.75 -1.63 -17.24
CA LEU A 68 -10.75 -2.57 -16.71
C LEU A 68 -12.05 -1.90 -16.26
N SER A 69 -12.00 -0.62 -15.88
CA SER A 69 -13.21 0.17 -15.59
C SER A 69 -14.02 0.52 -16.84
N ASN A 70 -13.49 0.25 -18.04
CA ASN A 70 -14.06 0.64 -19.33
C ASN A 70 -14.22 2.17 -19.49
N ILE A 71 -13.50 2.95 -18.69
CA ILE A 71 -13.55 4.41 -18.74
C ILE A 71 -12.72 4.93 -19.91
N VAL A 72 -11.59 4.28 -20.20
CA VAL A 72 -10.75 4.56 -21.37
C VAL A 72 -10.60 3.30 -22.22
N ASN A 73 -10.36 3.49 -23.51
CA ASN A 73 -10.19 2.38 -24.43
C ASN A 73 -8.89 1.65 -24.14
N ASP A 74 -7.79 2.39 -23.97
CA ASP A 74 -6.46 1.80 -23.82
C ASP A 74 -5.43 2.75 -23.18
N VAL A 75 -4.32 2.17 -22.71
CA VAL A 75 -3.18 2.89 -22.15
C VAL A 75 -1.87 2.35 -22.73
N SER A 76 -1.05 3.24 -23.29
CA SER A 76 0.34 2.97 -23.69
C SER A 76 1.29 3.57 -22.67
N ILE A 77 2.32 2.83 -22.27
CA ILE A 77 3.33 3.30 -21.31
C ILE A 77 4.69 3.37 -22.01
N ASP A 78 5.30 4.55 -21.95
CA ASP A 78 6.61 4.84 -22.50
C ASP A 78 7.65 4.99 -21.36
N PHE A 79 8.45 3.93 -21.18
CA PHE A 79 9.60 3.90 -20.28
C PHE A 79 10.92 4.23 -20.96
N SER A 80 10.94 4.68 -22.22
CA SER A 80 12.19 4.88 -22.99
C SER A 80 13.17 5.88 -22.35
N LYS A 81 12.67 6.77 -21.50
CA LYS A 81 13.45 7.78 -20.77
C LYS A 81 13.80 7.35 -19.34
N VAL A 82 13.53 6.10 -18.97
CA VAL A 82 13.80 5.54 -17.63
C VAL A 82 14.59 4.26 -17.77
N ARG A 83 15.65 4.12 -16.97
CA ARG A 83 16.42 2.88 -16.89
C ARG A 83 15.73 1.89 -15.94
N ILE A 84 14.91 1.02 -16.50
CA ILE A 84 14.25 -0.09 -15.80
C ILE A 84 15.14 -1.35 -15.82
N PRO A 85 15.04 -2.24 -14.81
CA PRO A 85 15.84 -3.48 -14.72
C PRO A 85 15.34 -4.60 -15.64
N PHE A 86 14.28 -4.36 -16.42
CA PHE A 86 13.68 -5.31 -17.36
C PHE A 86 13.37 -4.62 -18.69
N SER A 87 13.11 -5.38 -19.74
CA SER A 87 12.62 -4.83 -21.01
C SER A 87 11.10 -4.70 -20.97
N TRP A 88 10.57 -3.47 -21.05
CA TRP A 88 9.13 -3.27 -21.20
C TRP A 88 8.70 -3.65 -22.63
N PRO A 89 7.62 -4.43 -22.81
CA PRO A 89 7.13 -4.75 -24.15
C PRO A 89 6.57 -3.50 -24.83
N ASN A 90 6.76 -3.39 -26.14
CA ASN A 90 6.07 -2.37 -26.94
C ASN A 90 4.61 -2.78 -27.20
N LYS A 91 3.82 -2.87 -26.12
CA LYS A 91 2.40 -3.23 -26.12
C LYS A 91 1.61 -2.30 -25.21
N THR A 92 0.34 -2.11 -25.53
CA THR A 92 -0.59 -1.39 -24.66
C THR A 92 -1.12 -2.27 -23.53
N ILE A 93 -1.73 -1.66 -22.52
CA ILE A 93 -2.32 -2.37 -21.40
C ILE A 93 -3.53 -3.21 -21.84
N ARG A 94 -4.35 -2.73 -22.78
CA ARG A 94 -5.41 -3.54 -23.36
C ARG A 94 -4.84 -4.75 -24.10
N GLU A 95 -3.79 -4.57 -24.91
CA GLU A 95 -3.14 -5.70 -25.59
C GLU A 95 -2.59 -6.73 -24.59
N ILE A 96 -2.04 -6.28 -23.47
CA ILE A 96 -1.54 -7.16 -22.40
C ILE A 96 -2.70 -7.89 -21.70
N LEU A 97 -3.73 -7.16 -21.27
CA LEU A 97 -4.84 -7.71 -20.49
C LEU A 97 -5.75 -8.62 -21.31
N PHE A 98 -5.95 -8.31 -22.60
CA PHE A 98 -6.85 -9.07 -23.48
C PHE A 98 -6.12 -9.96 -24.49
N ALA A 99 -4.80 -10.16 -24.36
CA ALA A 99 -4.10 -11.14 -25.17
C ALA A 99 -4.69 -12.54 -24.97
N ASN A 100 -5.02 -13.23 -26.06
CA ASN A 100 -5.43 -14.64 -26.02
C ASN A 100 -4.24 -15.51 -25.60
N HIS A 101 -4.13 -15.77 -24.31
CA HIS A 101 -3.17 -16.68 -23.72
C HIS A 101 -3.91 -17.60 -22.74
N ASP A 102 -3.49 -18.86 -22.69
CA ASP A 102 -4.02 -19.84 -21.73
C ASP A 102 -3.56 -19.56 -20.29
N SER A 103 -2.66 -18.58 -20.10
CA SER A 103 -2.09 -18.20 -18.81
C SER A 103 -2.89 -17.08 -18.13
N PRO A 104 -3.20 -17.18 -16.83
CA PRO A 104 -3.76 -16.07 -16.06
C PRO A 104 -2.73 -14.95 -15.85
N ILE A 105 -1.43 -15.20 -16.09
CA ILE A 105 -0.42 -14.13 -16.09
C ILE A 105 -0.54 -13.37 -17.42
N ALA A 106 -0.86 -12.08 -17.34
CA ALA A 106 -0.90 -11.16 -18.47
C ALA A 106 0.48 -10.85 -19.01
N LEU A 107 1.39 -10.62 -18.07
CA LEU A 107 2.73 -10.17 -18.38
C LEU A 107 3.64 -10.65 -17.27
N GLU A 108 4.76 -11.24 -17.66
CA GLU A 108 5.85 -11.55 -16.76
C GLU A 108 7.15 -11.00 -17.33
N LEU A 109 7.80 -10.15 -16.54
CA LEU A 109 9.07 -9.54 -16.87
C LEU A 109 10.10 -10.02 -15.86
N VAL A 110 11.08 -10.77 -16.36
CA VAL A 110 12.13 -11.37 -15.52
C VAL A 110 13.49 -10.89 -15.99
N SER A 111 14.30 -10.51 -15.02
CA SER A 111 15.74 -10.28 -15.16
C SER A 111 16.46 -11.01 -14.02
N ARG A 112 17.78 -10.87 -13.95
CA ARG A 112 18.59 -11.47 -12.88
C ARG A 112 18.12 -11.04 -11.48
N ASP A 113 17.81 -9.77 -11.32
CA ASP A 113 17.57 -9.15 -10.01
C ASP A 113 16.16 -8.59 -9.85
N CYS A 114 15.35 -8.58 -10.91
CA CYS A 114 13.99 -8.07 -10.89
C CYS A 114 13.01 -9.08 -11.50
N ARG A 115 11.85 -9.24 -10.86
CA ARG A 115 10.71 -9.98 -11.39
C ARG A 115 9.44 -9.18 -11.17
N LEU A 116 8.68 -8.97 -12.23
CA LEU A 116 7.39 -8.29 -12.21
C LEU A 116 6.37 -9.19 -12.90
N ALA A 117 5.24 -9.42 -12.24
CA ALA A 117 4.15 -10.22 -12.79
C ALA A 117 2.83 -9.47 -12.66
N LEU A 118 2.07 -9.40 -13.74
CA LEU A 118 0.70 -8.89 -13.81
C LEU A 118 -0.23 -10.08 -14.02
N PHE A 119 -1.18 -10.25 -13.11
CA PHE A 119 -2.17 -11.32 -13.12
C PHE A 119 -3.52 -10.79 -13.57
N ARG A 120 -4.16 -11.54 -14.46
CA ARG A 120 -5.54 -11.38 -14.90
C ARG A 120 -6.34 -12.36 -14.06
N LYS A 121 -7.28 -11.84 -13.28
CA LYS A 121 -8.13 -12.63 -12.38
C LYS A 121 -7.40 -13.17 -11.14
N ASN A 122 -8.19 -13.71 -10.22
CA ASN A 122 -7.75 -14.27 -8.95
C ASN A 122 -7.77 -15.82 -8.99
N ASP A 123 -6.86 -16.43 -9.77
CA ASP A 123 -6.72 -17.90 -9.86
C ASP A 123 -5.81 -18.41 -8.71
N HIS A 124 -6.31 -19.33 -7.88
CA HIS A 124 -5.55 -19.88 -6.75
C HIS A 124 -4.40 -20.81 -7.19
N ASN A 125 -4.67 -21.78 -8.07
CA ASN A 125 -3.68 -22.81 -8.44
C ASN A 125 -2.45 -22.21 -9.11
N ARG A 126 -2.65 -21.17 -9.92
CA ARG A 126 -1.54 -20.53 -10.66
C ARG A 126 -0.74 -19.54 -9.81
N ARG A 127 -1.30 -19.06 -8.72
CA ARG A 127 -0.53 -18.30 -7.72
C ARG A 127 0.41 -19.23 -6.97
N ASP A 128 -0.03 -20.44 -6.63
CA ASP A 128 0.82 -21.48 -6.05
C ASP A 128 1.99 -21.83 -6.97
N ASP A 129 1.73 -22.04 -8.27
CA ASP A 129 2.79 -22.24 -9.27
C ASP A 129 3.80 -21.06 -9.29
N TRP A 130 3.30 -19.82 -9.24
CA TRP A 130 4.17 -18.63 -9.21
C TRP A 130 5.00 -18.56 -7.92
N TYR A 131 4.42 -18.91 -6.77
CA TYR A 131 5.15 -18.97 -5.50
C TYR A 131 6.28 -19.98 -5.51
N ASP A 132 6.03 -21.17 -6.04
CA ASP A 132 7.05 -22.20 -6.14
C ASP A 132 8.22 -21.73 -6.99
N GLN A 133 7.95 -20.92 -8.02
CA GLN A 133 9.00 -20.29 -8.81
C GLN A 133 9.74 -19.21 -8.02
N ILE A 134 9.06 -18.37 -7.22
CA ILE A 134 9.72 -17.37 -6.35
C ILE A 134 10.61 -18.04 -5.30
N LYS A 135 10.13 -19.11 -4.66
CA LYS A 135 10.85 -19.88 -3.65
C LYS A 135 12.17 -20.43 -4.19
N ASN A 136 12.20 -20.78 -5.48
CA ASN A 136 13.36 -21.33 -6.16
C ASN A 136 14.15 -20.28 -6.98
N TRP A 137 13.72 -19.02 -7.01
CA TRP A 137 14.30 -18.01 -7.90
C TRP A 137 15.73 -17.63 -7.50
N ARG A 138 15.97 -17.32 -6.22
CA ARG A 138 17.30 -17.00 -5.69
C ARG A 138 17.59 -17.68 -4.36
N LYS A 139 18.85 -18.08 -4.17
CA LYS A 139 19.34 -18.74 -2.94
C LYS A 139 19.50 -17.81 -1.75
N ASP A 140 19.63 -16.51 -2.00
CA ASP A 140 19.76 -15.47 -0.97
C ASP A 140 18.41 -14.88 -0.54
N LEU A 141 17.30 -15.44 -1.05
CA LEU A 141 15.98 -15.15 -0.52
C LEU A 141 15.83 -15.76 0.87
N PRO A 142 15.39 -14.99 1.90
CA PRO A 142 15.25 -15.54 3.24
C PRO A 142 14.31 -16.75 3.29
N LEU A 143 14.73 -17.78 4.03
CA LEU A 143 13.94 -18.98 4.28
C LEU A 143 12.66 -18.55 5.02
N ARG A 144 11.52 -18.51 4.31
CA ARG A 144 10.15 -18.08 4.72
C ARG A 144 9.69 -16.72 4.20
N PHE A 145 10.47 -16.00 3.39
CA PHE A 145 9.95 -14.82 2.69
C PHE A 145 8.69 -15.13 1.87
N HIS A 146 8.67 -16.28 1.22
CA HIS A 146 7.52 -16.75 0.45
C HIS A 146 6.24 -16.86 1.29
N LEU A 147 6.32 -17.12 2.60
CA LEU A 147 5.14 -17.14 3.46
C LEU A 147 4.56 -15.73 3.65
N MET A 148 5.41 -14.74 3.91
CA MET A 148 4.98 -13.33 3.98
C MET A 148 4.37 -12.88 2.65
N LEU A 149 5.01 -13.22 1.53
CA LEU A 149 4.47 -12.88 0.20
C LEU A 149 3.14 -13.59 -0.07
N ASN A 150 3.00 -14.84 0.36
CA ASN A 150 1.74 -15.58 0.26
C ASN A 150 0.61 -14.87 0.99
N GLU A 151 0.82 -14.47 2.24
CA GLU A 151 -0.16 -13.73 3.03
C GLU A 151 -0.59 -12.42 2.34
N LEU A 152 0.34 -11.68 1.73
CA LEU A 152 0.04 -10.42 1.06
C LEU A 152 -0.87 -10.60 -0.17
N VAL A 153 -0.65 -11.64 -0.95
CA VAL A 153 -1.45 -11.92 -2.15
C VAL A 153 -2.71 -12.73 -1.81
N GLU A 154 -2.75 -13.45 -0.69
CA GLU A 154 -4.02 -13.95 -0.15
C GLU A 154 -4.93 -12.79 0.23
N ASN A 155 -4.38 -11.69 0.77
CA ASN A 155 -5.17 -10.47 1.00
C ASN A 155 -5.70 -9.87 -0.31
N VAL A 156 -4.95 -9.96 -1.41
CA VAL A 156 -5.42 -9.58 -2.75
C VAL A 156 -6.67 -10.38 -3.14
N SER A 157 -6.74 -11.69 -2.85
CA SER A 157 -7.99 -12.45 -3.07
C SER A 157 -9.15 -11.95 -2.23
N ALA A 158 -8.90 -11.59 -0.98
CA ALA A 158 -9.95 -11.06 -0.11
C ALA A 158 -10.48 -9.71 -0.62
N HIS A 159 -9.65 -8.93 -1.33
CA HIS A 159 -10.04 -7.66 -1.94
C HIS A 159 -10.65 -7.80 -3.33
N ALA A 160 -10.57 -8.98 -3.95
CA ALA A 160 -11.01 -9.25 -5.30
C ALA A 160 -12.52 -9.23 -5.50
N GLN A 161 -13.30 -8.72 -4.54
CA GLN A 161 -14.77 -8.64 -4.50
C GLN A 161 -15.42 -7.90 -5.69
N LEU A 162 -14.64 -7.46 -6.66
CA LEU A 162 -15.12 -7.04 -7.97
C LEU A 162 -15.50 -8.25 -8.83
N GLU A 163 -16.23 -8.00 -9.91
CA GLU A 163 -16.38 -9.00 -10.97
C GLU A 163 -15.00 -9.46 -11.44
N GLU A 164 -14.84 -10.76 -11.70
CA GLU A 164 -13.56 -11.35 -12.09
C GLU A 164 -12.96 -10.69 -13.34
N SER A 165 -13.82 -10.19 -14.24
CA SER A 165 -13.47 -9.42 -15.44
C SER A 165 -12.89 -8.04 -15.16
N ARG A 166 -13.04 -7.51 -13.94
CA ARG A 166 -12.60 -6.18 -13.50
C ARG A 166 -11.49 -6.23 -12.47
N PHE A 167 -10.95 -7.41 -12.21
CA PHE A 167 -9.92 -7.61 -11.21
C PHE A 167 -8.57 -8.00 -11.81
N CYS A 168 -7.55 -7.27 -11.41
CA CYS A 168 -6.16 -7.63 -11.66
C CYS A 168 -5.31 -7.27 -10.45
N PHE A 169 -4.14 -7.90 -10.39
CA PHE A 169 -3.13 -7.51 -9.42
C PHE A 169 -1.74 -7.66 -10.01
N THR A 170 -0.82 -6.88 -9.47
CA THR A 170 0.57 -6.81 -9.88
C THR A 170 1.46 -7.12 -8.70
N THR A 171 2.54 -7.84 -8.98
CA THR A 171 3.60 -8.11 -8.01
C THR A 171 4.94 -7.67 -8.60
N GLY A 172 5.80 -7.11 -7.76
CA GLY A 172 7.13 -6.66 -8.16
C GLY A 172 8.13 -7.02 -7.08
N LEU A 173 9.23 -7.63 -7.48
CA LEU A 173 10.36 -7.99 -6.62
C LEU A 173 11.63 -7.44 -7.26
N LEU A 174 12.43 -6.68 -6.51
CA LEU A 174 13.70 -6.13 -6.95
C LEU A 174 14.76 -6.33 -5.89
N PHE A 175 15.85 -6.98 -6.27
CA PHE A 175 17.04 -7.13 -5.45
C PHE A 175 18.06 -6.06 -5.80
N ALA A 176 18.35 -5.19 -4.85
CA ALA A 176 19.33 -4.13 -5.03
C ALA A 176 19.92 -3.69 -3.70
N HIS A 177 21.22 -3.39 -3.69
CA HIS A 177 21.90 -2.82 -2.51
C HIS A 177 21.73 -3.64 -1.22
N LYS A 178 21.82 -4.98 -1.30
CA LYS A 178 21.59 -5.91 -0.18
C LYS A 178 20.16 -5.84 0.41
N LYS A 179 19.21 -5.31 -0.35
CA LYS A 179 17.79 -5.30 0.00
C LYS A 179 16.97 -6.04 -1.04
N LEU A 180 15.86 -6.62 -0.60
CA LEU A 180 14.77 -7.05 -1.46
C LEU A 180 13.62 -6.06 -1.29
N TYR A 181 13.36 -5.30 -2.34
CA TYR A 181 12.17 -4.47 -2.47
C TYR A 181 11.04 -5.33 -3.00
N TYR A 182 9.87 -5.22 -2.38
CA TYR A 182 8.68 -5.95 -2.77
C TYR A 182 7.51 -4.99 -2.91
N VAL A 183 6.58 -5.32 -3.80
CA VAL A 183 5.30 -4.63 -3.97
C VAL A 183 4.25 -5.64 -4.42
N VAL A 184 3.06 -5.54 -3.84
CA VAL A 184 1.84 -6.21 -4.27
C VAL A 184 0.77 -5.14 -4.37
N ALA A 185 0.15 -4.97 -5.53
CA ALA A 185 -0.90 -4.00 -5.75
C ALA A 185 -2.09 -4.64 -6.46
N ASP A 186 -3.31 -4.31 -6.04
CA ASP A 186 -4.56 -4.82 -6.61
C ASP A 186 -5.49 -3.69 -7.06
N SER A 187 -6.43 -3.99 -7.96
CA SER A 187 -7.53 -3.09 -8.35
C SER A 187 -8.82 -3.38 -7.59
N GLY A 188 -8.75 -4.02 -6.42
CA GLY A 188 -9.91 -4.48 -5.67
C GLY A 188 -10.67 -3.38 -4.93
N VAL A 189 -11.47 -3.78 -3.95
CA VAL A 189 -12.28 -2.85 -3.14
C VAL A 189 -11.48 -2.05 -2.11
N GLY A 190 -10.19 -2.37 -1.95
CA GLY A 190 -9.31 -1.77 -0.95
C GLY A 190 -9.59 -2.23 0.49
N LEU A 191 -8.77 -1.77 1.44
CA LEU A 191 -8.89 -2.10 2.85
C LEU A 191 -10.22 -1.63 3.43
N ARG A 192 -10.66 -0.43 3.07
CA ARG A 192 -11.94 0.14 3.51
C ARG A 192 -13.12 -0.70 3.04
N GLY A 193 -13.13 -1.09 1.76
CA GLY A 193 -14.17 -1.94 1.21
C GLY A 193 -14.20 -3.30 1.90
N SER A 194 -13.03 -3.93 2.04
CA SER A 194 -12.89 -5.22 2.71
C SER A 194 -13.37 -5.20 4.17
N LEU A 195 -13.08 -4.13 4.92
CA LEU A 195 -13.50 -3.98 6.31
C LEU A 195 -15.02 -3.79 6.47
N ARG A 196 -15.71 -3.13 5.52
CA ARG A 196 -17.18 -3.01 5.56
C ARG A 196 -17.88 -4.36 5.47
N GLU A 197 -17.26 -5.30 4.78
CA GLU A 197 -17.75 -6.66 4.60
C GLU A 197 -17.18 -7.64 5.63
N ALA A 198 -16.36 -7.17 6.58
CA ALA A 198 -15.78 -8.01 7.62
C ALA A 198 -16.87 -8.71 8.44
N ILE A 199 -16.58 -9.92 8.92
CA ILE A 199 -17.53 -10.69 9.74
C ILE A 199 -17.65 -10.08 11.14
N VAL A 200 -16.55 -9.49 11.62
CA VAL A 200 -16.41 -8.91 12.97
C VAL A 200 -16.95 -7.47 12.99
N THR A 201 -17.87 -7.17 13.91
CA THR A 201 -18.51 -5.85 14.02
C THR A 201 -17.50 -4.74 14.30
N GLU A 202 -16.51 -5.00 15.15
CA GLU A 202 -15.42 -4.09 15.45
C GLU A 202 -14.60 -3.75 14.20
N ALA A 203 -14.48 -4.67 13.25
CA ALA A 203 -13.78 -4.42 11.99
C ALA A 203 -14.59 -3.53 11.03
N LYS A 204 -15.93 -3.61 11.05
CA LYS A 204 -16.81 -2.73 10.26
C LYS A 204 -16.74 -1.28 10.74
N ASP A 205 -16.70 -1.07 12.05
CA ASP A 205 -16.58 0.25 12.66
C ASP A 205 -15.24 0.94 12.36
N LEU A 206 -14.24 0.18 11.91
CA LEU A 206 -12.93 0.70 11.52
C LEU A 206 -12.87 1.16 10.07
N ALA A 207 -13.87 0.84 9.24
CA ALA A 207 -13.91 1.25 7.84
C ALA A 207 -14.11 2.77 7.63
N SER A 208 -14.39 3.55 8.68
CA SER A 208 -14.36 5.01 8.65
C SER A 208 -13.01 5.62 9.06
N ARG A 209 -12.05 4.80 9.54
CA ARG A 209 -10.83 5.27 10.22
C ARG A 209 -9.56 5.01 9.41
N ALA A 210 -8.40 5.28 10.02
CA ALA A 210 -7.07 4.91 9.51
C ALA A 210 -6.89 3.38 9.42
N CYS A 211 -7.47 2.74 8.40
CA CYS A 211 -7.67 1.28 8.33
C CYS A 211 -6.37 0.48 8.51
N ALA A 212 -5.29 0.92 7.84
CA ALA A 212 -3.99 0.26 7.90
C ALA A 212 -3.30 0.36 9.28
N LEU A 213 -3.56 1.43 10.06
CA LEU A 213 -3.07 1.56 11.43
C LEU A 213 -3.64 0.46 12.34
N HIS A 214 -4.93 0.12 12.14
CA HIS A 214 -5.62 -0.92 12.91
C HIS A 214 -5.28 -2.33 12.42
N LEU A 215 -5.18 -2.53 11.11
CA LEU A 215 -4.85 -3.83 10.51
C LEU A 215 -3.42 -4.31 10.79
N THR A 216 -2.56 -3.43 11.30
CA THR A 216 -1.22 -3.76 11.78
C THR A 216 -1.19 -3.98 13.29
N ARG A 217 -2.33 -4.22 13.95
CA ARG A 217 -2.41 -4.53 15.39
C ARG A 217 -2.37 -6.05 15.65
N PRO A 218 -1.76 -6.46 16.76
CA PRO A 218 -1.84 -7.85 17.19
C PRO A 218 -3.29 -8.20 17.56
N GLN A 219 -3.65 -9.49 17.43
CA GLN A 219 -4.99 -10.03 17.73
C GLN A 219 -6.15 -9.39 16.96
N PHE A 220 -5.90 -8.46 16.05
CA PHE A 220 -6.91 -7.91 15.16
C PHE A 220 -7.00 -8.76 13.90
N THR A 221 -8.21 -9.25 13.58
CA THR A 221 -8.48 -9.94 12.31
C THR A 221 -9.85 -9.50 11.79
N SER A 222 -9.98 -9.33 10.47
CA SER A 222 -11.26 -9.04 9.81
C SER A 222 -12.19 -10.27 9.72
N LYS A 223 -11.71 -11.45 10.15
CA LYS A 223 -12.35 -12.76 9.94
C LYS A 223 -12.72 -13.49 11.24
N GLY A 224 -12.46 -12.90 12.40
CA GLY A 224 -12.68 -13.49 13.73
C GLY A 224 -11.51 -14.37 14.20
N ILE A 225 -11.42 -14.61 15.51
CA ILE A 225 -10.36 -15.44 16.13
C ILE A 225 -10.61 -16.94 15.89
N ASP A 226 -11.87 -17.35 15.69
CA ASP A 226 -12.30 -18.75 15.63
C ASP A 226 -12.02 -19.46 14.29
N ARG A 227 -11.50 -18.75 13.27
CA ARG A 227 -11.16 -19.32 11.94
C ARG A 227 -9.65 -19.48 11.68
N GLY A 228 -8.85 -19.59 12.73
CA GLY A 228 -7.40 -19.82 12.62
C GLY A 228 -6.60 -18.61 12.15
N HIS A 229 -5.41 -18.83 11.55
CA HIS A 229 -4.43 -17.82 11.11
C HIS A 229 -4.90 -16.92 9.95
N GLN A 230 -6.18 -16.61 9.80
CA GLN A 230 -6.66 -15.76 8.70
C GLN A 230 -6.77 -14.29 9.14
N GLY A 231 -6.14 -13.38 8.37
CA GLY A 231 -6.15 -11.92 8.63
C GLY A 231 -4.93 -11.40 9.39
N VAL A 232 -3.87 -12.19 9.51
CA VAL A 232 -2.63 -11.87 10.24
C VAL A 232 -1.57 -11.22 9.34
N GLY A 233 -1.73 -11.33 8.02
CA GLY A 233 -0.69 -11.02 7.04
C GLY A 233 -0.09 -9.62 7.14
N LEU A 234 -0.92 -8.59 7.36
CA LEU A 234 -0.44 -7.21 7.48
C LEU A 234 0.33 -6.97 8.80
N PHE A 235 -0.14 -7.54 9.91
CA PHE A 235 0.60 -7.52 11.17
C PHE A 235 1.96 -8.21 11.01
N ILE A 236 1.99 -9.44 10.52
CA ILE A 236 3.22 -10.21 10.32
C ILE A 236 4.21 -9.45 9.43
N THR A 237 3.72 -8.88 8.33
CA THR A 237 4.54 -8.08 7.41
C THR A 237 5.11 -6.85 8.10
N SER A 238 4.30 -6.14 8.89
CA SER A 238 4.74 -4.98 9.69
C SER A 238 5.80 -5.35 10.73
N GLU A 239 5.62 -6.44 11.48
CA GLU A 239 6.63 -6.92 12.43
C GLU A 239 7.92 -7.34 11.74
N LEU A 240 7.82 -8.01 10.60
CA LEU A 240 9.00 -8.47 9.85
C LEU A 240 9.80 -7.30 9.31
N ALA A 241 9.13 -6.30 8.72
CA ALA A 241 9.78 -5.07 8.30
C ALA A 241 10.47 -4.39 9.48
N GLN A 242 9.82 -4.34 10.65
CA GLN A 242 10.37 -3.74 11.86
C GLN A 242 11.65 -4.44 12.33
N MET A 243 11.55 -5.74 12.65
CA MET A 243 12.66 -6.53 13.20
C MET A 243 13.85 -6.59 12.22
N ASN A 244 13.55 -6.60 10.92
CA ASN A 244 14.55 -6.65 9.87
C ASN A 244 15.16 -5.27 9.53
N GLN A 245 14.73 -4.18 10.19
CA GLN A 245 15.14 -2.79 9.93
C GLN A 245 14.82 -2.32 8.50
N GLY A 246 13.79 -2.91 7.91
CA GLY A 246 13.26 -2.58 6.59
C GLY A 246 12.27 -1.43 6.64
N TYR A 247 11.39 -1.38 5.65
CA TYR A 247 10.22 -0.50 5.69
C TYR A 247 9.01 -1.19 5.08
N LEU A 248 7.84 -0.68 5.43
CA LEU A 248 6.54 -1.09 4.93
C LEU A 248 5.73 0.19 4.65
N GLU A 249 5.08 0.23 3.50
CA GLU A 249 4.19 1.30 3.09
C GLU A 249 2.94 0.67 2.45
N ILE A 250 1.78 1.15 2.88
CA ILE A 250 0.47 0.63 2.48
C ILE A 250 -0.38 1.79 2.00
N LEU A 251 -0.86 1.72 0.76
CA LEU A 251 -1.78 2.69 0.18
C LEU A 251 -3.12 1.99 -0.06
N SER A 252 -4.22 2.61 0.38
CA SER A 252 -5.56 2.13 0.03
C SER A 252 -6.59 3.22 0.18
N GLY A 253 -7.37 3.46 -0.88
CA GLY A 253 -8.30 4.57 -0.92
C GLY A 253 -7.57 5.89 -0.71
N LEU A 254 -8.03 6.69 0.25
CA LEU A 254 -7.49 8.02 0.55
C LEU A 254 -6.36 7.99 1.59
N GLN A 255 -5.83 6.82 1.94
CA GLN A 255 -4.93 6.67 3.08
C GLN A 255 -3.62 6.02 2.71
N GLU A 256 -2.57 6.51 3.37
CA GLU A 256 -1.26 5.91 3.41
C GLU A 256 -0.88 5.61 4.87
N TYR A 257 -0.35 4.41 5.08
CA TYR A 257 0.37 4.02 6.26
C TYR A 257 1.81 3.73 5.88
N GLU A 258 2.76 4.38 6.55
CA GLU A 258 4.18 4.17 6.37
C GLU A 258 4.80 3.78 7.72
N GLN A 259 5.69 2.80 7.65
CA GLN A 259 6.52 2.37 8.75
C GLN A 259 7.96 2.23 8.26
N ARG A 260 8.88 2.96 8.86
CA ARG A 260 10.32 2.82 8.61
C ARG A 260 11.00 2.34 9.87
N ASP A 261 11.70 1.21 9.74
CA ASP A 261 12.49 0.56 10.78
C ASP A 261 11.80 0.61 12.16
N ASN A 262 12.38 1.32 13.14
CA ASN A 262 11.82 1.60 14.46
C ASN A 262 11.66 3.11 14.71
N THR A 263 11.91 3.94 13.71
CA THR A 263 12.04 5.40 13.92
C THR A 263 10.68 6.06 13.75
N VAL A 264 9.99 5.79 12.64
CA VAL A 264 8.80 6.54 12.25
C VAL A 264 7.67 5.60 11.83
N MET A 265 6.52 5.80 12.46
CA MET A 265 5.23 5.42 11.92
C MET A 265 4.53 6.69 11.45
N ARG A 266 4.04 6.71 10.21
CA ARG A 266 3.29 7.84 9.64
C ARG A 266 1.96 7.36 9.08
N VAL A 267 0.91 8.13 9.35
CA VAL A 267 -0.39 7.95 8.70
C VAL A 267 -0.79 9.28 8.07
N ARG A 268 -1.14 9.28 6.77
CA ARG A 268 -1.56 10.49 6.07
C ARG A 268 -2.62 10.26 5.01
N GLY A 269 -3.32 11.34 4.67
CA GLY A 269 -4.19 11.40 3.51
C GLY A 269 -3.41 11.49 2.20
N ILE A 270 -3.88 10.80 1.17
CA ILE A 270 -3.31 10.79 -0.18
C ILE A 270 -4.40 10.96 -1.25
N THR A 271 -3.97 11.21 -2.49
CA THR A 271 -4.84 11.04 -3.67
C THR A 271 -5.38 9.62 -3.71
N GLU A 272 -6.66 9.47 -4.06
CA GLU A 272 -7.33 8.17 -4.00
C GLU A 272 -6.61 7.09 -4.83
N TRP A 273 -6.15 6.04 -4.13
CA TRP A 273 -5.69 4.79 -4.73
C TRP A 273 -6.83 3.77 -4.81
N LYS A 274 -7.17 3.31 -6.02
CA LYS A 274 -8.17 2.25 -6.22
C LYS A 274 -7.55 0.88 -5.93
N GLY A 275 -8.10 0.19 -4.93
CA GLY A 275 -7.58 -1.09 -4.41
C GLY A 275 -6.65 -0.94 -3.21
N THR A 276 -5.71 -1.86 -3.09
CA THR A 276 -4.66 -1.83 -2.06
C THR A 276 -3.29 -2.00 -2.71
N MET A 277 -2.32 -1.22 -2.27
CA MET A 277 -0.91 -1.45 -2.54
C MET A 277 -0.19 -1.67 -1.22
N VAL A 278 0.60 -2.74 -1.15
CA VAL A 278 1.52 -3.01 -0.05
C VAL A 278 2.92 -3.12 -0.65
N HIS A 279 3.83 -2.26 -0.24
CA HIS A 279 5.22 -2.33 -0.67
C HIS A 279 6.18 -2.06 0.47
N GLY A 280 7.43 -2.44 0.27
CA GLY A 280 8.43 -2.28 1.30
C GLY A 280 9.78 -2.81 0.87
N ALA A 281 10.69 -2.88 1.84
CA ALA A 281 11.96 -3.55 1.65
C ALA A 281 12.36 -4.35 2.88
N ILE A 282 13.03 -5.46 2.64
CA ILE A 282 13.76 -6.21 3.65
C ILE A 282 15.27 -6.10 3.39
N ASN A 283 16.06 -5.96 4.45
CA ASN A 283 17.51 -6.06 4.44
C ASN A 283 17.91 -7.54 4.48
N LEU A 284 18.70 -7.97 3.49
CA LEU A 284 19.13 -9.36 3.31
C LEU A 284 20.31 -9.74 4.21
N ASP A 285 20.95 -8.74 4.83
CA ASP A 285 22.03 -8.91 5.81
C ASP A 285 21.53 -8.88 7.26
N LYS A 286 20.21 -8.81 7.46
CA LYS A 286 19.55 -8.87 8.76
C LYS A 286 18.70 -10.14 8.86
N GLU A 287 18.47 -10.60 10.09
CA GLU A 287 17.63 -11.77 10.33
C GLU A 287 16.18 -11.50 9.87
N PHE A 288 15.56 -12.49 9.24
CA PHE A 288 14.15 -12.49 8.85
C PHE A 288 13.40 -13.53 9.68
N ASN A 289 12.89 -13.13 10.84
CA ASN A 289 12.35 -14.06 11.84
C ASN A 289 10.82 -14.17 11.82
N TYR A 290 10.29 -14.88 10.82
CA TYR A 290 8.85 -15.13 10.69
C TYR A 290 8.22 -15.80 11.92
N ARG A 291 8.95 -16.73 12.58
CA ARG A 291 8.43 -17.42 13.77
C ARG A 291 8.22 -16.47 14.94
N GLN A 292 9.09 -15.48 15.10
CA GLN A 292 8.96 -14.47 16.13
C GLN A 292 7.76 -13.56 15.87
N ALA A 293 7.54 -13.11 14.63
CA ALA A 293 6.36 -12.33 14.27
C ALA A 293 5.05 -13.07 14.63
N MET A 294 4.97 -14.38 14.32
CA MET A 294 3.83 -15.21 14.72
C MET A 294 3.62 -15.28 16.24
N LYS A 295 4.71 -15.40 17.01
CA LYS A 295 4.64 -15.41 18.48
C LYS A 295 4.13 -14.08 19.04
N LEU A 296 4.58 -12.95 18.48
CA LEU A 296 4.13 -11.62 18.88
C LEU A 296 2.65 -11.39 18.56
N PHE A 297 2.15 -11.99 17.49
CA PHE A 297 0.72 -11.96 17.19
C PHE A 297 -0.11 -12.70 18.24
N SER A 298 0.33 -13.91 18.62
CA SER A 298 -0.38 -14.74 19.60
C SER A 298 -0.30 -14.22 21.04
N ASP A 299 0.82 -13.60 21.41
CA ASP A 299 1.09 -13.08 22.75
C ASP A 299 1.53 -11.59 22.68
N PRO A 300 0.57 -10.65 22.63
CA PRO A 300 0.86 -9.22 22.51
C PRO A 300 1.56 -8.64 23.72
N SER A 301 1.54 -9.33 24.89
CA SER A 301 2.23 -8.85 26.09
C SER A 301 3.75 -8.74 25.92
N ARG A 302 4.28 -9.37 24.86
CA ARG A 302 5.69 -9.32 24.47
C ARG A 302 6.03 -8.18 23.52
N LEU A 303 5.04 -7.44 23.03
CA LEU A 303 5.29 -6.27 22.21
C LEU A 303 5.79 -5.12 23.10
N ALA A 304 6.80 -4.41 22.61
CA ALA A 304 7.21 -3.17 23.24
C ALA A 304 6.08 -2.15 23.16
N ASN A 305 5.83 -1.41 24.24
CA ASN A 305 4.85 -0.31 24.24
C ASN A 305 5.39 0.95 23.50
N ASP A 306 6.67 0.96 23.14
CA ASP A 306 7.38 2.05 22.47
C ASP A 306 8.02 1.57 21.16
N ARG A 307 7.22 0.90 20.33
CA ARG A 307 7.64 0.34 19.04
C ARG A 307 8.31 1.34 18.12
N PHE A 308 7.86 2.60 18.15
CA PHE A 308 8.37 3.65 17.27
C PHE A 308 8.88 4.82 18.09
N LEU A 309 10.02 5.39 17.68
CA LEU A 309 10.54 6.61 18.30
C LEU A 309 9.58 7.80 18.12
N VAL A 310 8.90 7.85 16.98
CA VAL A 310 7.92 8.89 16.62
C VAL A 310 6.73 8.28 15.88
N CYS A 311 5.53 8.66 16.30
CA CYS A 311 4.30 8.47 15.53
C CYS A 311 3.83 9.81 14.95
N GLN A 312 3.73 9.92 13.63
CA GLN A 312 3.21 11.10 12.94
C GLN A 312 1.80 10.82 12.37
N ILE A 313 0.81 11.59 12.80
CA ILE A 313 -0.55 11.52 12.27
C ILE A 313 -0.85 12.83 11.57
N HIS A 314 -1.06 12.77 10.25
CA HIS A 314 -1.60 13.89 9.49
C HIS A 314 -3.12 13.86 9.56
N LEU A 315 -3.72 14.94 10.04
CA LEU A 315 -5.16 14.99 10.25
C LEU A 315 -5.96 15.03 8.94
N ASN A 316 -5.31 15.27 7.80
CA ASN A 316 -5.93 15.13 6.49
C ASN A 316 -6.34 13.69 6.15
N VAL A 317 -5.83 12.68 6.87
CA VAL A 317 -6.19 11.26 6.68
C VAL A 317 -7.69 11.00 6.85
N TYR A 318 -8.37 11.85 7.62
CA TYR A 318 -9.82 11.75 7.84
C TYR A 318 -10.64 12.39 6.72
N GLY A 319 -9.99 12.89 5.66
CA GLY A 319 -10.65 13.42 4.47
C GLY A 319 -11.38 14.75 4.67
N GLN A 320 -11.10 15.44 5.78
CA GLN A 320 -11.74 16.71 6.15
C GLN A 320 -10.68 17.78 6.40
N ARG A 321 -10.87 18.96 5.82
CA ARG A 321 -10.05 20.15 6.13
C ARG A 321 -10.61 20.96 7.29
N THR A 322 -11.84 20.68 7.70
CA THR A 322 -12.53 21.34 8.82
C THR A 322 -12.96 20.31 9.87
N LEU A 323 -12.33 20.33 11.05
CA LEU A 323 -12.56 19.34 12.11
C LEU A 323 -13.67 19.81 13.07
N ARG A 324 -14.93 19.69 12.63
CA ARG A 324 -16.09 20.28 13.31
C ARG A 324 -17.01 19.30 14.03
N THR A 325 -17.12 18.07 13.54
CA THR A 325 -18.11 17.10 14.06
C THR A 325 -17.58 16.36 15.29
N ARG A 326 -18.47 16.02 16.22
CA ARG A 326 -18.11 15.31 17.44
C ARG A 326 -17.61 13.90 17.12
N GLU A 327 -18.24 13.25 16.16
CA GLU A 327 -17.93 11.90 15.70
C GLU A 327 -16.48 11.83 15.20
N LEU A 328 -16.07 12.79 14.36
CA LEU A 328 -14.69 12.89 13.87
C LEU A 328 -13.69 13.17 15.00
N CYS A 329 -14.06 13.98 15.98
CA CYS A 329 -13.21 14.21 17.15
C CYS A 329 -12.99 12.91 17.93
N GLU A 330 -14.04 12.12 18.15
CA GLU A 330 -13.96 10.85 18.85
C GLU A 330 -13.13 9.81 18.08
N GLU A 331 -13.19 9.81 16.74
CA GLU A 331 -12.34 8.97 15.89
C GLU A 331 -10.86 9.35 16.01
N ILE A 332 -10.53 10.64 15.88
CA ILE A 332 -9.16 11.14 16.00
C ILE A 332 -8.58 10.79 17.38
N ILE A 333 -9.35 10.98 18.46
CA ILE A 333 -8.89 10.66 19.81
C ILE A 333 -8.61 9.17 19.97
N ARG A 334 -9.46 8.28 19.44
CA ARG A 334 -9.20 6.83 19.51
C ARG A 334 -7.91 6.46 18.78
N ASP A 335 -7.67 7.00 17.59
CA ASP A 335 -6.43 6.75 16.85
C ASP A 335 -5.20 7.35 17.56
N LEU A 336 -5.38 8.46 18.28
CA LEU A 336 -4.32 9.03 19.11
C LEU A 336 -3.97 8.20 20.34
N GLU A 337 -4.96 7.61 21.01
CA GLU A 337 -4.70 6.66 22.11
C GLU A 337 -3.94 5.43 21.59
N LEU A 338 -4.18 5.01 20.34
CA LEU A 338 -3.38 3.95 19.70
C LEU A 338 -1.95 4.39 19.37
N ALA A 339 -1.76 5.65 18.98
CA ALA A 339 -0.42 6.20 18.79
C ALA A 339 0.37 6.24 20.11
N VAL A 340 -0.31 6.55 21.22
CA VAL A 340 0.24 6.54 22.58
C VAL A 340 0.73 5.16 22.99
N GLU A 341 0.01 4.09 22.63
CA GLU A 341 0.41 2.70 22.87
C GLU A 341 1.66 2.26 22.07
N ARG A 342 2.09 3.05 21.08
CA ARG A 342 3.14 2.66 20.13
C ARG A 342 4.36 3.55 20.16
N SER A 343 4.25 4.77 20.68
CA SER A 343 5.33 5.74 20.62
C SER A 343 5.33 6.72 21.80
N PRO A 344 6.52 7.03 22.37
CA PRO A 344 6.65 8.04 23.39
C PRO A 344 6.58 9.47 22.81
N LYS A 345 6.58 9.64 21.48
CA LYS A 345 6.48 10.94 20.81
C LYS A 345 5.43 10.90 19.71
N ILE A 346 4.52 11.88 19.73
CA ILE A 346 3.48 12.03 18.73
C ILE A 346 3.65 13.37 18.03
N ILE A 347 3.68 13.34 16.70
CA ILE A 347 3.55 14.53 15.85
C ILE A 347 2.13 14.56 15.32
N LEU A 348 1.40 15.60 15.70
CA LEU A 348 0.09 15.93 15.16
C LEU A 348 0.25 16.98 14.07
N ASP A 349 -0.03 16.60 12.83
CA ASP A 349 0.18 17.46 11.67
C ASP A 349 -1.13 18.07 11.16
N PHE A 350 -1.25 19.39 11.32
CA PHE A 350 -2.36 20.23 10.89
C PHE A 350 -2.08 20.96 9.58
N SER A 351 -0.99 20.67 8.87
CA SER A 351 -0.56 21.44 7.68
C SER A 351 -1.65 21.60 6.60
N ASP A 352 -2.58 20.64 6.53
CA ASP A 352 -3.71 20.61 5.58
C ASP A 352 -5.08 20.86 6.24
N ILE A 353 -5.10 21.38 7.47
CA ILE A 353 -6.33 21.66 8.23
C ILE A 353 -6.56 23.16 8.30
N ASP A 354 -7.71 23.59 7.79
CA ASP A 354 -8.09 25.01 7.75
C ASP A 354 -8.73 25.45 9.08
N GLU A 355 -9.50 24.58 9.73
CA GLU A 355 -10.26 24.94 10.92
C GLU A 355 -10.49 23.78 11.89
N ILE A 356 -10.50 24.09 13.19
CA ILE A 356 -10.91 23.17 14.26
C ILE A 356 -12.05 23.76 15.10
N SER A 357 -12.95 22.89 15.57
CA SER A 357 -14.00 23.30 16.52
C SER A 357 -13.46 23.55 17.93
N GLN A 358 -14.19 24.33 18.73
CA GLN A 358 -13.94 24.45 20.18
C GLN A 358 -14.02 23.09 20.88
N ALA A 359 -14.93 22.22 20.45
CA ALA A 359 -15.05 20.87 20.98
C ALA A 359 -13.76 20.07 20.76
N PHE A 360 -13.22 20.06 19.53
CA PHE A 360 -11.96 19.39 19.22
C PHE A 360 -10.80 19.93 20.06
N ARG A 361 -10.71 21.27 20.21
CA ARG A 361 -9.72 21.90 21.11
C ARG A 361 -9.84 21.40 22.55
N GLY A 362 -11.06 21.27 23.06
CA GLY A 362 -11.34 20.71 24.39
C GLY A 362 -10.87 19.26 24.53
N PHE A 363 -11.19 18.42 23.56
CA PHE A 363 -10.74 17.02 23.52
C PHE A 363 -9.22 16.89 23.46
N LEU A 364 -8.56 17.66 22.58
CA LEU A 364 -7.11 17.64 22.46
C LEU A 364 -6.43 18.06 23.77
N LYS A 365 -6.96 19.08 24.45
CA LYS A 365 -6.46 19.50 25.76
C LYS A 365 -6.59 18.38 26.80
N GLN A 366 -7.73 17.69 26.85
CA GLN A 366 -7.93 16.56 27.76
C GLN A 366 -6.98 15.40 27.45
N PHE A 367 -6.79 15.09 26.17
CA PHE A 367 -5.86 14.06 25.72
C PHE A 367 -4.42 14.37 26.16
N VAL A 368 -3.94 15.60 25.95
CA VAL A 368 -2.60 16.03 26.37
C VAL A 368 -2.42 15.92 27.88
N VAL A 369 -3.44 16.31 28.67
CA VAL A 369 -3.38 16.23 30.14
C VAL A 369 -3.35 14.77 30.60
N ARG A 370 -4.20 13.91 30.02
CA ARG A 370 -4.26 12.48 30.35
C ARG A 370 -2.94 11.77 30.02
N ASN A 371 -2.32 12.12 28.90
CA ASN A 371 -1.10 11.51 28.39
C ASN A 371 0.15 12.35 28.65
N SER A 372 0.26 12.91 29.87
CA SER A 372 1.35 13.82 30.29
C SER A 372 2.77 13.25 30.21
N LYS A 373 2.92 11.93 30.09
CA LYS A 373 4.21 11.24 29.93
C LYS A 373 4.71 11.20 28.48
N ILE A 374 3.88 11.65 27.53
CA ILE A 374 4.17 11.56 26.09
C ILE A 374 4.48 12.95 25.55
N GLN A 375 5.49 13.03 24.69
CA GLN A 375 5.85 14.28 24.04
C GLN A 375 4.95 14.48 22.81
N ILE A 376 4.09 15.51 22.85
CA ILE A 376 3.22 15.86 21.71
C ILE A 376 3.78 17.11 21.05
N MET A 377 4.11 16.99 19.76
CA MET A 377 4.48 18.10 18.89
C MET A 377 3.32 18.38 17.95
N ILE A 378 2.99 19.67 17.79
CA ILE A 378 1.94 20.11 16.87
C ILE A 378 2.62 20.83 15.72
N MET A 379 2.46 20.32 14.51
CA MET A 379 2.83 21.01 13.29
C MET A 379 1.60 21.79 12.80
N VAL A 380 1.76 23.09 12.61
CA VAL A 380 0.73 23.99 12.08
C VAL A 380 1.13 24.50 10.71
N PRO A 381 0.17 24.87 9.84
CA PRO A 381 0.47 25.59 8.61
C PRO A 381 1.28 26.87 8.92
N PRO A 382 2.19 27.28 8.01
CA PRO A 382 2.99 28.50 8.17
C PRO A 382 2.17 29.79 8.19
#